data_AF-A0A8I3AIS8-F1
#
_entry.id   AF-A0A8I3AIS8-F1
#
_cell.length_a   1.000
_cell.length_b   1.000
_cell.length_c   1.000
_cell.angle_alpha   90.00
_cell.angle_beta   90.00
_cell.angle_gamma   90.00
#
_symmetry.space_group_name_H-M   'P 1'
#
loop_
_entity.id
_entity.type
_entity.pdbx_description
1 polymer ?
#
loop_
_entity_poly.entity_id
_entity_poly.type
_entity_poly.pdbx_seq_one_letter_code
_entity_poly.pdbx_strand_id
1 'polypeptide(L)'
;MTSVKEQKDAAIIETARTLRGTPWCDEYEKMISGMLYDSLIPPLTNARHECRILAHEYNTMPPTLGTADEVVAKRLEILKRWLGFDYLD
;
A
#
# COMPACT_ATOMS: atom_id res chain seq x y z
N MET A 1 26.02 -6.47 6.55
CA MET A 1 25.00 -6.60 5.49
C MET A 1 24.24 -7.88 5.78
N THR A 2 22.94 -7.78 6.04
CA THR A 2 22.08 -8.96 6.23
C THR A 2 21.97 -9.70 4.90
N SER A 3 22.18 -11.02 4.91
CA SER A 3 22.02 -11.85 3.72
C SER A 3 20.59 -11.76 3.19
N VAL A 4 20.41 -11.84 1.86
CA VAL A 4 19.10 -12.01 1.23
C VAL A 4 18.45 -13.29 1.79
N LYS A 5 17.15 -13.26 2.10
CA LYS A 5 16.43 -14.45 2.54
C LYS A 5 16.15 -15.38 1.35
N GLU A 6 16.22 -16.68 1.59
CA GLU A 6 15.94 -17.71 0.58
C GLU A 6 14.57 -18.39 0.77
N GLN A 7 13.88 -18.10 1.87
CA GLN A 7 12.59 -18.70 2.21
C GLN A 7 11.59 -17.62 2.62
N LYS A 8 10.31 -17.88 2.31
CA LYS A 8 9.20 -17.03 2.68
C LYS A 8 9.04 -16.96 4.19
N ASP A 9 8.66 -15.79 4.69
CA ASP A 9 8.43 -15.56 6.11
C ASP A 9 6.94 -15.69 6.42
N ALA A 10 6.54 -16.86 6.93
CA ALA A 10 5.14 -17.17 7.19
C ALA A 10 4.48 -16.18 8.15
N ALA A 11 5.22 -15.69 9.15
CA ALA A 11 4.66 -14.74 10.13
C ALA A 11 4.35 -13.37 9.49
N ILE A 12 5.23 -12.90 8.58
CA ILE A 12 4.98 -11.66 7.82
C ILE A 12 3.81 -11.84 6.85
N ILE A 13 3.73 -12.99 6.17
CA ILE A 13 2.63 -13.28 5.25
C ILE A 13 1.29 -13.28 6.00
N GLU A 14 1.20 -13.97 7.14
CA GLU A 14 -0.03 -13.98 7.95
C GLU A 14 -0.39 -12.60 8.48
N THR A 15 0.60 -11.77 8.84
CA THR A 15 0.35 -10.36 9.17
C THR A 15 -0.19 -9.59 7.97
N ALA A 16 0.38 -9.78 6.77
CA ALA A 16 -0.09 -9.10 5.57
C ALA A 16 -1.49 -9.56 5.12
N ARG A 17 -1.94 -10.77 5.50
CA ARG A 17 -3.32 -11.25 5.28
C ARG A 17 -4.37 -10.43 6.02
N THR A 18 -3.98 -9.72 7.08
CA THR A 18 -4.89 -8.81 7.77
C THR A 18 -5.02 -7.46 7.07
N LEU A 19 -4.25 -7.20 6.00
CA LEU A 19 -4.27 -5.95 5.26
C LEU A 19 -5.17 -6.07 4.03
N ARG A 20 -5.98 -5.03 3.80
CA ARG A 20 -6.80 -4.88 2.59
C ARG A 20 -5.96 -4.35 1.42
N GLY A 21 -6.39 -4.67 0.19
CA GLY A 21 -5.78 -4.13 -1.03
C GLY A 21 -4.42 -4.72 -1.39
N THR A 22 -3.98 -5.77 -0.69
CA THR A 22 -2.71 -6.45 -0.93
C THR A 22 -2.70 -7.14 -2.31
N PRO A 23 -1.70 -6.90 -3.18
CA PRO A 23 -1.59 -7.51 -4.50
C PRO A 23 -1.01 -8.92 -4.39
N TRP A 24 -1.80 -9.87 -3.86
CA TRP A 24 -1.37 -11.24 -3.62
C TRP A 24 -0.82 -11.93 -4.87
N CYS A 25 0.46 -12.25 -4.83
CA CYS A 25 1.17 -13.06 -5.81
C CYS A 25 2.47 -13.60 -5.19
N ASP A 26 3.12 -14.56 -5.85
CA ASP A 26 4.37 -15.16 -5.37
C ASP A 26 5.49 -14.11 -5.16
N GLU A 27 5.63 -13.17 -6.10
CA GLU A 27 6.63 -12.10 -6.01
C GLU A 27 6.32 -11.08 -4.90
N TYR A 28 5.03 -10.86 -4.58
CA TYR A 28 4.65 -10.05 -3.43
C TYR A 28 5.06 -10.73 -2.11
N GLU A 29 4.79 -12.04 -1.97
CA GLU A 29 5.19 -12.82 -0.80
C GLU A 29 6.72 -12.84 -0.63
N LYS A 30 7.48 -13.00 -1.72
CA LYS A 30 8.95 -12.87 -1.72
C LYS A 30 9.39 -11.47 -1.28
N MET A 31 8.78 -10.42 -1.84
CA MET A 31 9.08 -9.02 -1.52
C MET A 31 8.92 -8.75 -0.02
N ILE A 32 7.78 -9.08 0.58
CA ILE A 32 7.54 -8.83 2.02
C ILE A 32 8.37 -9.75 2.92
N SER A 33 8.80 -10.91 2.41
CA SER A 33 9.71 -11.82 3.13
C SER A 33 11.19 -11.39 3.07
N GLY A 34 11.54 -10.35 2.32
CA GLY A 34 12.93 -9.92 2.12
C GLY A 34 13.74 -10.86 1.23
N MET A 35 13.07 -11.58 0.34
CA MET A 35 13.69 -12.41 -0.70
C MET A 35 13.93 -11.60 -1.98
N LEU A 36 14.77 -12.10 -2.87
CA LEU A 36 14.83 -11.59 -4.24
C LEU A 36 13.48 -11.83 -4.94
N TYR A 37 12.99 -10.82 -5.65
CA TYR A 37 11.71 -10.86 -6.36
C TYR A 37 11.76 -10.03 -7.64
N ASP A 38 10.91 -10.35 -8.61
CA ASP A 38 10.68 -9.55 -9.81
C ASP A 38 9.66 -8.44 -9.52
N SER A 39 10.18 -7.21 -9.40
CA SER A 39 9.36 -6.04 -9.12
C SER A 39 8.52 -5.56 -10.32
N LEU A 40 8.79 -6.00 -11.54
CA LEU A 40 8.21 -5.47 -12.77
C LEU A 40 6.98 -6.24 -13.25
N ILE A 41 6.59 -7.31 -12.55
CA ILE A 41 5.39 -8.06 -12.92
C ILE A 41 4.11 -7.21 -12.80
N PRO A 42 3.09 -7.45 -13.66
CA PRO A 42 1.87 -6.64 -13.69
C PRO A 42 1.15 -6.46 -12.34
N PRO A 43 1.00 -7.49 -11.47
CA PRO A 43 0.35 -7.31 -10.18
C PRO A 43 1.00 -6.24 -9.31
N LEU A 44 2.34 -6.20 -9.29
CA LEU A 44 3.09 -5.26 -8.46
C LEU A 44 3.18 -3.88 -9.10
N THR A 45 3.37 -3.80 -10.43
CA THR A 45 3.41 -2.51 -11.14
C THR A 45 2.06 -1.79 -11.09
N ASN A 46 0.96 -2.51 -11.32
CA ASN A 46 -0.39 -1.95 -11.26
C ASN A 46 -0.74 -1.51 -9.85
N ALA A 47 -0.47 -2.32 -8.82
CA ALA A 47 -0.71 -1.91 -7.43
C ALA A 47 0.06 -0.64 -7.04
N ARG A 48 1.33 -0.53 -7.48
CA ARG A 48 2.11 0.70 -7.27
C ARG A 48 1.59 1.88 -8.09
N HIS A 49 0.96 1.66 -9.25
CA HIS A 49 0.34 2.72 -10.03
C HIS A 49 -0.89 3.28 -9.31
N GLU A 50 -1.78 2.41 -8.84
CA GLU A 50 -2.94 2.79 -8.02
C GLU A 50 -2.53 3.56 -6.76
N CYS A 51 -1.49 3.09 -6.06
CA CYS A 51 -0.96 3.82 -4.89
C CYS A 51 -0.46 5.22 -5.25
N ARG A 52 0.12 5.42 -6.44
CA ARG A 52 0.57 6.74 -6.89
C ARG A 52 -0.59 7.67 -7.23
N ILE A 53 -1.69 7.13 -7.76
CA ILE A 53 -2.92 7.91 -7.99
C ILE A 53 -3.44 8.45 -6.65
N LEU A 54 -3.60 7.58 -5.65
CA LEU A 54 -4.06 7.99 -4.31
C LEU A 54 -3.10 8.98 -3.64
N ALA A 55 -1.79 8.74 -3.73
CA ALA A 55 -0.78 9.66 -3.22
C ALA A 55 -0.85 11.03 -3.90
N HIS A 56 -1.12 11.06 -5.21
CA HIS A 56 -1.30 12.31 -5.94
C HIS A 56 -2.56 13.04 -5.46
N GLU A 57 -3.72 12.37 -5.42
CA GLU A 57 -4.99 12.92 -4.93
C GLU A 57 -4.85 13.54 -3.52
N TYR A 58 -4.12 12.89 -2.62
CA TYR A 58 -3.87 13.38 -1.27
C TYR A 58 -2.99 14.65 -1.26
N ASN A 59 -1.92 14.66 -2.07
CA ASN A 59 -0.88 15.68 -2.04
C ASN A 59 -1.24 16.93 -2.86
N THR A 60 -2.06 16.82 -3.90
CA THR A 60 -2.37 17.93 -4.84
C THR A 60 -3.76 18.52 -4.64
N MET A 61 -4.38 18.27 -3.49
CA MET A 61 -5.69 18.80 -3.15
C MET A 61 -5.70 20.35 -3.19
N PRO A 62 -6.64 20.98 -3.92
CA PRO A 62 -6.63 22.42 -4.06
C PRO A 62 -7.01 23.11 -2.73
N PRO A 63 -6.34 24.22 -2.37
CA PRO A 63 -6.66 24.95 -1.14
C PRO A 63 -8.05 25.60 -1.18
N THR A 64 -8.67 25.67 -2.35
CA THR A 64 -10.02 26.20 -2.57
C THR A 64 -11.11 25.13 -2.48
N LEU A 65 -10.77 23.89 -2.11
CA LEU A 65 -11.72 22.79 -2.08
C LEU A 65 -12.84 22.98 -1.05
N GLY A 66 -12.55 23.72 0.03
CA GLY A 66 -13.50 23.98 1.11
C GLY A 66 -12.81 24.55 2.34
N THR A 67 -13.49 24.42 3.47
CA THR A 67 -12.96 24.69 4.81
C THR A 67 -11.83 23.72 5.17
N ALA A 68 -11.06 24.05 6.20
CA ALA A 68 -10.00 23.18 6.71
C ALA A 68 -10.53 21.79 7.11
N ASP A 69 -11.72 21.74 7.73
CA ASP A 69 -12.34 20.49 8.18
C ASP A 69 -12.75 19.59 7.01
N GLU A 70 -13.30 20.18 5.93
CA GLU A 70 -13.66 19.44 4.71
C GLU A 70 -12.42 18.86 4.01
N VAL A 71 -11.31 19.62 3.98
CA VAL A 71 -10.03 19.13 3.44
C VAL A 71 -9.48 17.97 4.28
N VAL A 72 -9.55 18.06 5.61
CA VAL A 72 -9.14 16.96 6.51
C VAL A 72 -10.00 15.73 6.29
N ALA A 73 -11.32 15.88 6.22
CA ALA A 73 -12.24 14.78 5.97
C ALA A 73 -11.95 14.09 4.62
N LYS A 74 -11.69 14.86 3.56
CA LYS A 74 -11.36 14.30 2.24
C LYS A 74 -10.02 13.57 2.25
N ARG A 75 -9.01 14.12 2.93
CA ARG A 75 -7.71 13.45 3.12
C ARG A 75 -7.86 12.13 3.87
N LEU A 76 -8.70 12.09 4.91
CA LEU A 76 -8.99 10.88 5.66
C LEU A 76 -9.65 9.81 4.78
N GLU A 77 -10.60 10.19 3.92
CA GLU A 77 -11.23 9.28 2.94
C GLU A 77 -10.19 8.64 2.01
N ILE A 78 -9.24 9.42 1.50
CA ILE A 78 -8.16 8.91 0.65
C ILE A 78 -7.24 7.97 1.45
N LEU A 79 -6.90 8.31 2.70
CA LEU A 79 -6.09 7.46 3.57
C LEU A 79 -6.79 6.12 3.87
N LYS A 80 -8.12 6.12 4.08
CA LYS A 80 -8.91 4.88 4.26
C LYS A 80 -8.85 3.95 3.05
N ARG A 81 -8.74 4.51 1.84
CA ARG A 81 -8.57 3.76 0.58
C ARG A 81 -7.13 3.28 0.37
N TRP A 82 -6.15 4.07 0.82
CA TRP A 82 -4.73 3.82 0.57
C TRP A 82 -4.10 2.88 1.59
N LEU A 83 -4.43 3.03 2.87
CA LEU A 83 -3.86 2.22 3.94
C LEU A 83 -4.64 0.92 4.10
N GLY A 84 -3.92 -0.19 4.26
CA GLY A 84 -4.51 -1.53 4.36
C GLY A 84 -5.23 -1.83 5.69
N PHE A 85 -5.31 -0.87 6.62
CA PHE A 85 -5.91 -1.05 7.96
C PHE A 85 -7.32 -0.46 8.05
N ASP A 86 -8.19 -1.09 8.84
CA ASP A 86 -9.58 -0.69 9.06
C ASP A 86 -9.81 0.31 10.22
N TYR A 87 -8.77 0.70 10.96
CA TYR A 87 -8.88 1.43 12.25
C TYR A 87 -9.33 2.91 12.19
N LEU A 88 -9.89 3.39 11.09
CA LEU A 88 -10.28 4.80 10.94
C LEU A 88 -11.79 5.06 11.04
N ASP A 89 -12.56 4.10 11.55
CA ASP A 89 -13.99 4.26 11.85
C ASP A 89 -14.24 4.63 13.32
#